data_AF-A0A2I2DX16-F1
#
_entry.id   AF-A0A2I2DX16-F1
#
_cell.length_a   1.000
_cell.length_b   1.000
_cell.length_c   1.000
_cell.angle_alpha   90.00
_cell.angle_beta   90.00
_cell.angle_gamma   90.00
#
_symmetry.space_group_name_H-M   'P 1'
#
loop_
_entity.id
_entity.type
_entity.pdbx_description
1 polymer ?
#
loop_
_entity_poly.entity_id
_entity_poly.type
_entity_poly.pdbx_seq_one_letter_code
_entity_poly.pdbx_strand_id
1 'polypeptide(L)'
;MVKSDLIKKFEKLSMDDKIDFIEDYDIVNDLSNRPYFIKFIKNNSNSKDYWFSSILIELASEIRVDDLELFNTYFKFLFESKHYFIKLSVLDFQIETYDIYYDKFKNTYHKLEEILDKKNERLIVKNQILLNLMIYSKEKRLKYLYQLLDNLKRTSDYRSHLRVYNTFINYNYYNFITPDFLEQLFSISEKKRLGKSVSEKIRELKSSDIYGNVSN
;
A
#
# COMPACT_ATOMS: atom_id res chain seq x y z
N MET A 1 29.25 -4.05 -19.20
CA MET A 1 27.85 -4.15 -19.67
C MET A 1 27.54 -2.89 -20.47
N VAL A 2 27.26 -3.00 -21.76
CA VAL A 2 26.92 -1.84 -22.60
C VAL A 2 25.55 -1.34 -22.16
N LYS A 3 25.44 -0.07 -21.72
CA LYS A 3 24.15 0.53 -21.40
C LYS A 3 23.33 0.64 -22.68
N SER A 4 22.09 0.14 -22.65
CA SER A 4 21.13 0.32 -23.75
C SER A 4 20.91 1.81 -24.01
N ASP A 5 20.54 2.17 -25.24
CA ASP A 5 20.25 3.57 -25.58
C ASP A 5 19.05 4.12 -24.81
N LEU A 6 18.13 3.23 -24.40
CA LEU A 6 17.04 3.55 -23.48
C LEU A 6 17.57 4.02 -22.12
N ILE A 7 18.48 3.27 -21.49
CA ILE A 7 19.10 3.65 -20.22
C ILE A 7 19.82 5.00 -20.34
N LYS A 8 20.56 5.21 -21.43
CA LYS A 8 21.27 6.49 -21.66
C LYS A 8 20.30 7.67 -21.80
N LYS A 9 19.12 7.46 -22.40
CA LYS A 9 18.07 8.48 -22.50
C LYS A 9 17.47 8.76 -21.12
N PHE A 10 17.07 7.71 -20.41
CA PHE A 10 16.51 7.79 -19.07
C PHE A 10 17.42 8.56 -18.08
N GLU A 11 18.73 8.30 -18.09
CA GLU A 11 19.66 8.95 -17.16
C GLU A 11 19.71 10.48 -17.33
N LYS A 12 19.45 10.97 -18.54
CA LYS A 12 19.48 12.40 -18.90
C LYS A 12 18.17 13.14 -18.62
N LEU A 13 17.10 12.41 -18.33
CA LEU A 13 15.80 12.99 -18.04
C LEU A 13 15.84 13.81 -16.73
N SER A 14 15.00 14.84 -16.68
CA SER A 14 14.71 15.56 -15.43
C SER A 14 14.02 14.61 -14.43
N MET A 15 13.83 15.05 -13.18
CA MET A 15 13.18 14.18 -12.20
C MET A 15 11.70 13.94 -12.55
N ASP A 16 11.00 14.98 -13.01
CA ASP A 16 9.59 14.87 -13.42
C ASP A 16 9.47 13.96 -14.64
N ASP A 17 10.32 14.14 -15.66
CA ASP A 17 10.32 13.26 -16.84
C ASP A 17 10.70 11.81 -16.50
N LYS A 18 11.48 11.58 -15.43
CA LYS A 18 11.79 10.22 -14.94
C LYS A 18 10.58 9.57 -14.30
N ILE A 19 9.73 10.35 -13.63
CA ILE A 19 8.50 9.85 -13.04
C ILE A 19 7.55 9.44 -14.17
N ASP A 20 7.31 10.36 -15.12
CA ASP A 20 6.47 10.08 -16.30
C ASP A 20 6.98 8.84 -17.05
N PHE A 21 8.30 8.72 -17.23
CA PHE A 21 8.90 7.54 -17.83
C PHE A 21 8.62 6.26 -17.03
N ILE A 22 8.74 6.28 -15.70
CA ILE A 22 8.51 5.10 -14.86
C ILE A 22 7.03 4.69 -14.89
N GLU A 23 6.11 5.65 -14.90
CA GLU A 23 4.67 5.39 -14.93
C GLU A 23 4.20 4.86 -16.30
N ASP A 24 4.79 5.33 -17.39
CA ASP A 24 4.37 4.96 -18.76
C ASP A 24 5.11 3.75 -19.34
N TYR A 25 6.34 3.48 -18.89
CA TYR A 25 7.16 2.41 -19.43
C TYR A 25 6.95 1.09 -18.70
N ASP A 26 6.70 0.01 -19.44
CA ASP A 26 6.49 -1.34 -18.90
C ASP A 26 7.82 -1.99 -18.43
N ILE A 27 8.35 -1.48 -17.32
CA ILE A 27 9.58 -1.98 -16.69
C ILE A 27 9.40 -3.43 -16.20
N VAL A 28 8.18 -3.80 -15.80
CA VAL A 28 7.86 -5.13 -15.25
C VAL A 28 8.18 -6.22 -16.27
N ASN A 29 7.76 -6.02 -17.53
CA ASN A 29 7.95 -7.00 -18.59
C ASN A 29 9.29 -6.83 -19.34
N ASP A 30 9.98 -5.70 -19.22
CA ASP A 30 11.32 -5.50 -19.79
C ASP A 30 12.44 -6.14 -18.95
N LEU A 31 12.56 -7.47 -19.09
CA LEU A 31 13.59 -8.25 -18.41
C LEU A 31 15.03 -7.82 -18.78
N SER A 32 15.24 -7.15 -19.91
CA SER A 32 16.57 -6.75 -20.39
C SER A 32 17.13 -5.56 -19.60
N ASN A 33 16.29 -4.57 -19.30
CA ASN A 33 16.70 -3.38 -18.54
C ASN A 33 16.31 -3.47 -17.06
N ARG A 34 15.48 -4.41 -16.62
CA ARG A 34 15.11 -4.60 -15.21
C ARG A 34 16.28 -4.62 -14.22
N PRO A 35 17.44 -5.28 -14.47
CA PRO A 35 18.58 -5.23 -13.57
C PRO A 35 19.13 -3.81 -13.34
N TYR A 36 19.06 -2.95 -14.36
CA TYR A 36 19.43 -1.55 -14.24
C TYR A 36 18.46 -0.81 -13.30
N PHE A 37 17.15 -0.97 -13.48
CA PHE A 37 16.15 -0.31 -12.66
C PHE A 37 16.20 -0.75 -11.19
N ILE A 38 16.46 -2.04 -10.92
CA ILE A 38 16.70 -2.52 -9.55
C ILE A 38 17.88 -1.76 -8.91
N LYS A 39 19.01 -1.65 -9.63
CA LYS A 39 20.17 -0.90 -9.14
C LYS A 39 19.86 0.59 -8.97
N PHE A 40 19.08 1.17 -9.88
CA PHE A 40 18.66 2.56 -9.83
C PHE A 40 17.81 2.85 -8.59
N ILE A 41 16.81 1.99 -8.30
CA ILE A 41 15.98 2.07 -7.09
C ILE A 41 16.84 2.04 -5.83
N LYS A 42 17.74 1.06 -5.72
CA LYS A 42 18.62 0.92 -4.55
C LYS A 42 19.44 2.19 -4.28
N ASN A 43 20.04 2.73 -5.35
CA ASN A 43 20.87 3.93 -5.27
C ASN A 43 20.09 5.21 -4.96
N ASN A 44 18.79 5.24 -5.24
CA ASN A 44 17.93 6.42 -5.05
C ASN A 44 16.88 6.25 -3.93
N SER A 45 16.98 5.19 -3.14
CA SER A 45 16.05 4.85 -2.06
C SER A 45 15.87 5.93 -1.00
N ASN A 46 16.84 6.84 -0.87
CA ASN A 46 16.85 7.96 0.08
C ASN A 46 16.68 9.34 -0.58
N SER A 47 16.00 9.42 -1.73
CA SER A 47 15.71 10.72 -2.36
C SER A 47 15.01 11.67 -1.38
N LYS A 48 15.32 12.96 -1.49
CA LYS A 48 14.67 14.02 -0.70
C LYS A 48 13.28 14.34 -1.23
N ASP A 49 13.03 14.05 -2.51
CA ASP A 49 11.73 14.23 -3.14
C ASP A 49 10.80 13.09 -2.72
N TYR A 50 9.71 13.43 -2.04
CA TYR A 50 8.79 12.42 -1.52
C TYR A 50 7.96 11.76 -2.60
N TRP A 51 7.67 12.46 -3.71
CA TRP A 51 6.86 11.96 -4.81
C TRP A 51 7.68 10.97 -5.63
N PHE A 52 8.91 11.36 -5.98
CA PHE A 52 9.84 10.44 -6.62
C PHE A 52 10.13 9.21 -5.74
N SER A 53 10.30 9.41 -4.43
CA SER A 53 10.51 8.29 -3.50
C SER A 53 9.32 7.33 -3.45
N SER A 54 8.08 7.83 -3.44
CA SER A 54 6.90 6.95 -3.48
C SER A 54 6.86 6.13 -4.76
N ILE A 55 7.11 6.76 -5.92
CA ILE A 55 7.12 6.08 -7.23
C ILE A 55 8.21 5.00 -7.28
N LEU A 56 9.41 5.25 -6.74
CA LEU A 56 10.45 4.23 -6.68
C LEU A 56 10.10 3.04 -5.78
N ILE A 57 9.38 3.27 -4.67
CA ILE A 57 8.92 2.21 -3.77
C ILE A 57 7.84 1.37 -4.45
N GLU A 58 6.91 2.02 -5.15
CA GLU A 58 5.87 1.36 -5.95
C GLU A 58 6.48 0.52 -7.07
N LEU A 59 7.41 1.08 -7.85
CA LEU A 59 8.15 0.33 -8.85
C LEU A 59 8.90 -0.86 -8.25
N ALA A 60 9.52 -0.70 -7.08
CA ALA A 60 10.20 -1.79 -6.37
C ALA A 60 9.24 -2.94 -6.02
N SER A 61 7.99 -2.60 -5.70
CA SER A 61 6.91 -3.54 -5.44
C SER A 61 6.52 -4.30 -6.71
N GLU A 62 6.23 -3.57 -7.79
CA GLU A 62 5.79 -4.14 -9.08
C GLU A 62 6.82 -5.08 -9.68
N ILE A 63 8.09 -4.70 -9.65
CA ILE A 63 9.19 -5.55 -10.12
C ILE A 63 9.70 -6.52 -9.04
N ARG A 64 8.99 -6.64 -7.91
CA ARG A 64 9.25 -7.59 -6.82
C ARG A 64 10.71 -7.67 -6.41
N VAL A 65 11.31 -6.53 -6.02
CA VAL A 65 12.71 -6.48 -5.62
C VAL A 65 12.94 -7.29 -4.34
N ASP A 66 13.68 -8.39 -4.46
CA ASP A 66 14.19 -9.16 -3.32
C ASP A 66 15.57 -8.63 -2.90
N ASP A 67 15.55 -7.64 -2.01
CA ASP A 67 16.72 -7.01 -1.41
C ASP A 67 16.44 -6.63 0.05
N LEU A 68 17.06 -7.37 0.98
CA LEU A 68 16.84 -7.20 2.42
C LEU A 68 17.30 -5.82 2.94
N GLU A 69 18.33 -5.23 2.35
CA GLU A 69 18.80 -3.90 2.75
C GLU A 69 17.78 -2.83 2.36
N LEU A 70 17.22 -2.93 1.16
CA LEU A 70 16.15 -2.08 0.68
C LEU A 70 14.89 -2.24 1.54
N PHE A 71 14.48 -3.48 1.83
CA PHE A 71 13.36 -3.78 2.72
C PHE A 71 13.53 -3.09 4.09
N ASN A 72 14.70 -3.26 4.72
CA ASN A 72 14.99 -2.66 6.02
C ASN A 72 15.01 -1.13 5.96
N THR A 73 15.48 -0.55 4.84
CA THR A 73 15.47 0.90 4.61
C THR A 73 14.05 1.43 4.54
N TYR A 74 13.19 0.81 3.72
CA TYR A 74 11.78 1.19 3.61
C TYR A 74 11.03 1.00 4.92
N PHE A 75 11.27 -0.09 5.63
CA PHE A 75 10.64 -0.30 6.93
C PHE A 75 10.96 0.80 7.94
N LYS A 76 12.20 1.32 7.96
CA LYS A 76 12.58 2.45 8.82
C LYS A 76 11.78 3.72 8.52
N PHE A 77 11.42 3.96 7.27
CA PHE A 77 10.65 5.15 6.87
C PHE A 77 9.28 5.27 7.57
N LEU A 78 8.68 4.14 7.99
CA LEU A 78 7.43 4.15 8.75
C LEU A 78 7.58 4.83 10.12
N PHE A 79 8.76 4.76 10.72
CA PHE A 79 9.04 5.27 12.06
C PHE A 79 9.61 6.68 12.07
N GLU A 80 10.13 7.14 10.92
CA GLU A 80 10.69 8.47 10.71
C GLU A 80 9.62 9.53 10.41
N SER A 81 10.02 10.79 10.45
CA SER A 81 9.22 11.96 10.03
C SER A 81 9.14 12.08 8.50
N LYS A 82 8.81 11.00 7.81
CA LYS A 82 8.61 10.96 6.35
C LYS A 82 7.19 11.40 5.98
N HIS A 83 7.06 11.91 4.76
CA HIS A 83 5.75 12.26 4.20
C HIS A 83 4.83 11.03 4.14
N TYR A 84 3.53 11.23 4.33
CA TYR A 84 2.58 10.10 4.41
C TYR A 84 2.49 9.29 3.11
N PHE A 85 2.74 9.90 1.94
CA PHE A 85 2.82 9.16 0.68
C PHE A 85 3.91 8.09 0.70
N ILE A 86 5.13 8.44 1.14
CA ILE A 86 6.21 7.46 1.32
C ILE A 86 5.74 6.33 2.23
N LYS A 87 5.11 6.66 3.38
CA LYS A 87 4.64 5.62 4.32
C LYS A 87 3.58 4.71 3.70
N LEU A 88 2.65 5.26 2.91
CA LEU A 88 1.64 4.48 2.20
C LEU A 88 2.27 3.55 1.16
N SER A 89 3.18 4.06 0.32
CA SER A 89 3.89 3.24 -0.68
C SER A 89 4.73 2.15 -0.01
N VAL A 90 5.37 2.42 1.14
CA VAL A 90 6.06 1.38 1.93
C VAL A 90 5.08 0.31 2.40
N LEU A 91 3.92 0.69 2.92
CA LEU A 91 2.93 -0.28 3.39
C LEU A 91 2.35 -1.12 2.25
N ASP A 92 2.19 -0.56 1.06
CA ASP A 92 1.78 -1.30 -0.14
C ASP A 92 2.87 -2.29 -0.55
N PHE A 93 4.12 -1.82 -0.66
CA PHE A 93 5.29 -2.68 -0.91
C PHE A 93 5.35 -3.85 0.08
N GLN A 94 5.03 -3.61 1.36
CA GLN A 94 5.04 -4.65 2.38
C GLN A 94 3.95 -5.71 2.21
N ILE A 95 2.78 -5.35 1.68
CA ILE A 95 1.76 -6.36 1.38
C ILE A 95 2.19 -7.17 0.15
N GLU A 96 2.62 -6.50 -0.92
CA GLU A 96 2.97 -7.14 -2.19
C GLU A 96 4.21 -8.04 -2.11
N THR A 97 5.09 -7.78 -1.15
CA THR A 97 6.29 -8.60 -0.90
C THR A 97 6.19 -9.45 0.37
N TYR A 98 4.98 -9.60 0.92
CA TYR A 98 4.76 -10.34 2.17
C TYR A 98 5.26 -11.78 2.12
N ASP A 99 5.04 -12.46 1.00
CA ASP A 99 5.46 -13.84 0.78
C ASP A 99 6.99 -14.00 0.73
N ILE A 100 7.69 -13.02 0.16
CA ILE A 100 9.16 -12.98 0.11
C ILE A 100 9.76 -12.78 1.51
N TYR A 101 9.19 -11.87 2.31
CA TYR A 101 9.75 -11.47 3.61
C TYR A 101 8.96 -11.97 4.82
N TYR A 102 8.22 -13.08 4.68
CA TYR A 102 7.28 -13.60 5.69
C TYR A 102 7.88 -13.64 7.12
N ASP A 103 9.07 -14.23 7.27
CA ASP A 103 9.72 -14.35 8.59
C ASP A 103 10.11 -12.99 9.18
N LYS A 104 10.45 -12.00 8.34
CA LYS A 104 10.76 -10.64 8.81
C LYS A 104 9.50 -9.94 9.29
N PHE A 105 8.39 -10.07 8.57
CA PHE A 105 7.11 -9.53 8.99
C PHE A 105 6.65 -10.12 10.32
N LYS A 106 6.73 -11.45 10.47
CA LYS A 106 6.40 -12.14 11.71
C LYS A 106 7.16 -11.59 12.91
N ASN A 107 8.41 -11.18 12.72
CA ASN A 107 9.27 -10.65 13.78
C ASN A 107 9.14 -9.14 13.99
N THR A 108 8.49 -8.39 13.09
CA THR A 108 8.50 -6.92 13.12
C THR A 108 7.12 -6.27 13.16
N TYR A 109 6.03 -7.03 12.94
CA TYR A 109 4.68 -6.47 12.88
C TYR A 109 4.23 -5.80 14.19
N HIS A 110 4.76 -6.20 15.36
CA HIS A 110 4.47 -5.54 16.64
C HIS A 110 4.86 -4.06 16.62
N LYS A 111 5.92 -3.69 15.87
CA LYS A 111 6.33 -2.29 15.72
C LYS A 111 5.31 -1.47 14.92
N LEU A 112 4.56 -2.10 14.02
CA LEU A 112 3.46 -1.42 13.33
C LEU A 112 2.32 -1.06 14.31
N GLU A 113 2.07 -1.91 15.31
CA GLU A 113 1.08 -1.60 16.37
C GLU A 113 1.47 -0.32 17.14
N GLU A 114 2.76 -0.09 17.39
CA GLU A 114 3.24 1.13 18.07
C GLU A 114 2.90 2.43 17.30
N ILE A 115 2.80 2.36 15.97
CA ILE A 115 2.44 3.52 15.14
C ILE A 115 0.95 3.87 15.29
N LEU A 116 0.09 2.89 15.57
CA LEU A 116 -1.35 3.12 15.78
C LEU A 116 -1.61 4.05 16.97
N ASP A 117 -0.75 3.99 17.99
CA ASP A 117 -0.86 4.80 19.21
C ASP A 117 -0.26 6.21 19.05
N LYS A 118 0.51 6.48 17.98
CA LYS A 118 1.08 7.81 17.74
C LYS A 118 -0.01 8.84 17.43
N LYS A 119 -0.10 9.90 18.25
CA LYS A 119 -1.13 10.95 18.09
C LYS A 119 -1.09 11.69 16.75
N ASN A 120 0.10 11.95 16.23
CA ASN A 120 0.30 12.78 15.04
C ASN A 120 0.29 12.00 13.72
N GLU A 121 0.15 10.67 13.77
CA GLU A 121 0.11 9.87 12.55
C GLU A 121 -1.26 9.98 11.88
N ARG A 122 -1.27 10.14 10.55
CA ARG A 122 -2.50 10.37 9.80
C ARG A 122 -3.39 9.13 9.82
N LEU A 123 -4.71 9.34 9.91
CA LEU A 123 -5.68 8.22 9.91
C LEU A 123 -5.56 7.33 8.67
N ILE A 124 -5.26 7.89 7.50
CA ILE A 124 -5.03 7.08 6.28
C ILE A 124 -3.86 6.11 6.42
N VAL A 125 -2.77 6.52 7.08
CA VAL A 125 -1.61 5.66 7.36
C VAL A 125 -1.97 4.62 8.41
N LYS A 126 -2.64 5.02 9.49
CA LYS A 126 -3.10 4.07 10.52
C LYS A 126 -4.06 3.02 9.96
N ASN A 127 -4.96 3.43 9.06
CA ASN A 127 -5.89 2.53 8.40
C ASN A 127 -5.17 1.53 7.50
N GLN A 128 -4.17 1.99 6.73
CA GLN A 128 -3.34 1.09 5.95
C GLN A 128 -2.56 0.11 6.86
N ILE A 129 -2.00 0.57 7.99
CA ILE A 129 -1.34 -0.32 8.95
C ILE A 129 -2.30 -1.39 9.48
N LEU A 130 -3.54 -1.02 9.83
CA LEU A 130 -4.55 -1.98 10.28
C LEU A 130 -4.86 -3.02 9.19
N LEU A 131 -4.95 -2.59 7.93
CA LEU A 131 -5.12 -3.48 6.78
C LEU A 131 -3.96 -4.49 6.70
N ASN A 132 -2.71 -4.01 6.68
CA ASN A 132 -1.52 -4.87 6.68
C ASN A 132 -1.51 -5.85 7.87
N LEU A 133 -1.78 -5.38 9.09
CA LEU A 133 -1.80 -6.21 10.29
C LEU A 133 -2.82 -7.35 10.24
N MET A 134 -3.95 -7.15 9.57
CA MET A 134 -4.95 -8.21 9.37
C MET A 134 -4.45 -9.33 8.43
N ILE A 135 -3.54 -9.04 7.50
CA ILE A 135 -2.86 -10.08 6.72
C ILE A 135 -1.91 -10.86 7.62
N TYR A 136 -1.13 -10.16 8.44
CA TYR A 136 -0.03 -10.73 9.22
C TYR A 136 -0.48 -11.49 10.48
N SER A 137 -1.57 -11.10 11.12
CA SER A 137 -2.02 -11.67 12.40
C SER A 137 -3.48 -12.09 12.36
N LYS A 138 -3.73 -13.39 12.17
CA LYS A 138 -5.08 -13.97 12.16
C LYS A 138 -5.83 -13.77 13.48
N GLU A 139 -5.14 -13.93 14.59
CA GLU A 139 -5.70 -13.90 15.95
C GLU A 139 -6.27 -12.53 16.34
N LYS A 140 -5.65 -11.44 15.85
CA LYS A 140 -6.04 -10.06 16.20
C LYS A 140 -6.93 -9.39 15.14
N ARG A 141 -7.34 -10.10 14.09
CA ARG A 141 -8.11 -9.54 12.95
C ARG A 141 -9.35 -8.75 13.39
N LEU A 142 -10.18 -9.32 14.25
CA LEU A 142 -11.40 -8.67 14.72
C LEU A 142 -11.11 -7.35 15.45
N LYS A 143 -10.07 -7.32 16.30
CA LYS A 143 -9.62 -6.10 16.98
C LYS A 143 -9.27 -5.02 15.97
N TYR A 144 -8.50 -5.36 14.94
CA TYR A 144 -8.08 -4.40 13.91
C TYR A 144 -9.24 -3.93 13.03
N LEU A 145 -10.20 -4.79 12.72
CA LEU A 145 -11.44 -4.43 12.01
C LEU A 145 -12.24 -3.37 12.79
N TYR A 146 -12.43 -3.54 14.10
CA TYR A 146 -13.14 -2.55 14.91
C TYR A 146 -12.40 -1.21 15.01
N GLN A 147 -11.08 -1.24 15.16
CA GLN A 147 -10.27 -0.01 15.13
C GLN A 147 -10.34 0.69 13.77
N LEU A 148 -10.37 -0.08 12.68
CA LEU A 148 -10.52 0.46 11.33
C LEU A 148 -11.85 1.19 11.17
N LEU A 149 -12.96 0.58 11.63
CA LEU A 149 -14.27 1.25 11.62
C LEU A 149 -14.29 2.54 12.43
N ASP A 150 -13.67 2.57 13.62
CA ASP A 150 -13.59 3.78 14.43
C ASP A 150 -12.84 4.91 13.70
N ASN A 151 -11.67 4.58 13.13
CA ASN A 151 -10.90 5.54 12.37
C ASN A 151 -11.66 6.04 11.13
N LEU A 152 -12.39 5.17 10.43
CA LEU A 152 -13.20 5.54 9.26
C LEU A 152 -14.38 6.43 9.64
N LYS A 153 -15.00 6.25 10.82
CA LYS A 153 -16.02 7.19 11.33
C LYS A 153 -15.45 8.60 11.53
N ARG A 154 -14.17 8.70 11.90
CA ARG A 154 -13.50 9.97 12.24
C ARG A 154 -12.86 10.69 11.05
N THR A 155 -12.51 10.00 9.98
CA THR A 155 -11.92 10.60 8.77
C THR A 155 -12.97 10.93 7.72
N SER A 156 -12.74 11.98 6.93
CA SER A 156 -13.49 12.26 5.69
C SER A 156 -12.58 12.18 4.46
N ASP A 157 -11.38 11.62 4.62
CA ASP A 157 -10.43 11.41 3.52
C ASP A 157 -10.91 10.26 2.64
N TYR A 158 -11.51 10.58 1.49
CA TYR A 158 -12.05 9.58 0.55
C TYR A 158 -11.00 8.54 0.14
N ARG A 159 -9.71 8.90 0.08
CA ARG A 159 -8.62 8.00 -0.29
C ARG A 159 -8.42 6.90 0.76
N SER A 160 -8.63 7.23 2.04
CA SER A 160 -8.59 6.23 3.09
C SER A 160 -9.71 5.20 2.96
N HIS A 161 -10.89 5.61 2.52
CA HIS A 161 -12.01 4.69 2.30
C HIS A 161 -11.78 3.84 1.05
N LEU A 162 -11.33 4.46 -0.06
CA LEU A 162 -10.99 3.74 -1.29
C LEU A 162 -9.96 2.63 -1.05
N ARG A 163 -8.90 2.92 -0.29
CA ARG A 163 -7.87 1.92 0.02
C ARG A 163 -8.43 0.71 0.78
N VAL A 164 -9.32 0.94 1.76
CA VAL A 164 -10.00 -0.16 2.47
C VAL A 164 -10.81 -1.04 1.51
N TYR A 165 -11.62 -0.44 0.64
CA TYR A 165 -12.40 -1.20 -0.33
C TYR A 165 -11.50 -1.97 -1.31
N ASN A 166 -10.48 -1.31 -1.87
CA ASN A 166 -9.54 -1.95 -2.78
C ASN A 166 -8.80 -3.11 -2.12
N THR A 167 -8.33 -2.96 -0.89
CA THR A 167 -7.66 -4.04 -0.16
C THR A 167 -8.60 -5.23 0.09
N PHE A 168 -9.86 -4.99 0.45
CA PHE A 168 -10.80 -6.09 0.66
C PHE A 168 -11.08 -6.88 -0.61
N ILE A 169 -11.16 -6.20 -1.76
CA ILE A 169 -11.32 -6.81 -3.09
C ILE A 169 -10.05 -7.57 -3.48
N ASN A 170 -8.89 -6.90 -3.46
CA ASN A 170 -7.66 -7.44 -4.03
C ASN A 170 -7.08 -8.63 -3.25
N TYR A 171 -7.27 -8.67 -1.93
CA TYR A 171 -6.66 -9.69 -1.07
C TYR A 171 -7.67 -10.62 -0.41
N ASN A 172 -8.91 -10.68 -0.94
CA ASN A 172 -9.88 -11.70 -0.58
C ASN A 172 -10.14 -11.80 0.94
N TYR A 173 -10.30 -10.65 1.61
CA TYR A 173 -10.54 -10.58 3.06
C TYR A 173 -11.90 -11.18 3.48
N TYR A 174 -12.76 -11.53 2.52
CA TYR A 174 -14.11 -12.06 2.74
C TYR A 174 -14.18 -13.33 3.58
N ASN A 175 -13.09 -14.11 3.66
CA ASN A 175 -13.04 -15.32 4.48
C ASN A 175 -13.24 -15.08 6.00
N PHE A 176 -13.21 -13.83 6.47
CA PHE A 176 -13.38 -13.52 7.89
C PHE A 176 -14.13 -12.20 8.16
N ILE A 177 -14.65 -11.54 7.12
CA ILE A 177 -15.50 -10.36 7.26
C ILE A 177 -16.96 -10.82 7.26
N THR A 178 -17.78 -10.28 8.16
CA THR A 178 -19.23 -10.58 8.23
C THR A 178 -20.06 -9.59 7.40
N PRO A 179 -21.29 -9.94 6.98
CA PRO A 179 -22.18 -9.01 6.27
C PRO A 179 -22.41 -7.74 7.06
N ASP A 180 -22.68 -7.90 8.36
CA ASP A 180 -22.93 -6.79 9.28
C ASP A 180 -21.77 -5.80 9.32
N PHE A 181 -20.52 -6.29 9.21
CA PHE A 181 -19.36 -5.42 9.13
C PHE A 181 -19.33 -4.62 7.84
N LEU A 182 -19.59 -5.27 6.70
CA LEU A 182 -19.64 -4.61 5.40
C LEU A 182 -20.74 -3.55 5.34
N GLU A 183 -21.93 -3.86 5.85
CA GLU A 183 -23.04 -2.91 5.92
C GLU A 183 -22.71 -1.69 6.80
N GLN A 184 -22.07 -1.91 7.95
CA GLN A 184 -21.56 -0.81 8.77
C GLN A 184 -20.53 0.04 8.01
N LEU A 185 -19.59 -0.59 7.31
CA LEU A 185 -18.58 0.08 6.51
C LEU A 185 -19.20 0.92 5.38
N PHE A 186 -20.17 0.37 4.65
CA PHE A 186 -20.92 1.08 3.61
C PHE A 186 -21.67 2.27 4.18
N SER A 187 -22.40 2.06 5.28
CA SER A 187 -23.16 3.12 5.95
C SER A 187 -22.27 4.29 6.38
N ILE A 188 -21.07 4.02 6.90
CA ILE A 188 -20.11 5.07 7.29
C ILE A 188 -19.70 5.91 6.09
N SER A 189 -19.34 5.27 4.97
CA SER A 189 -18.87 5.96 3.77
C SER A 189 -20.00 6.74 3.06
N GLU A 190 -21.17 6.14 2.92
CA GLU A 190 -22.34 6.75 2.27
C GLU A 190 -22.82 8.01 3.03
N LYS A 191 -22.85 7.96 4.37
CA LYS A 191 -23.19 9.12 5.21
C LYS A 191 -22.25 10.31 5.01
N LYS A 192 -20.99 10.06 4.64
CA LYS A 192 -19.97 11.09 4.45
C LYS A 192 -19.95 11.71 3.05
N ARG A 193 -20.69 11.16 2.08
CA ARG A 193 -20.75 11.65 0.68
C ARG A 193 -19.37 11.85 0.05
N LEU A 194 -18.50 10.85 0.14
CA LEU A 194 -17.09 10.88 -0.26
C LEU A 194 -16.83 10.92 -1.79
N GLY A 195 -17.86 11.12 -2.60
CA GLY A 195 -17.75 11.23 -4.06
C GLY A 195 -17.94 9.92 -4.84
N LYS A 196 -17.98 10.06 -6.16
CA LYS A 196 -18.38 9.01 -7.12
C LYS A 196 -17.48 7.76 -7.04
N SER A 197 -16.17 7.93 -6.93
CA SER A 197 -15.22 6.81 -6.89
C SER A 197 -15.46 5.88 -5.70
N VAL A 198 -15.77 6.43 -4.52
CA VAL A 198 -16.11 5.61 -3.34
C VAL A 198 -17.42 4.87 -3.56
N SER A 199 -18.44 5.54 -4.10
CA SER A 199 -19.73 4.91 -4.43
C SER A 199 -19.59 3.81 -5.49
N GLU A 200 -18.69 3.96 -6.46
CA GLU A 200 -18.36 2.92 -7.44
C GLU A 200 -17.76 1.69 -6.76
N LYS A 201 -16.76 1.87 -5.89
CA LYS A 201 -16.15 0.75 -5.17
C LYS A 201 -17.10 0.04 -4.20
N ILE A 202 -18.02 0.77 -3.57
CA ILE A 202 -19.08 0.15 -2.76
C ILE A 202 -19.98 -0.73 -3.63
N ARG A 203 -20.38 -0.25 -4.81
CA ARG A 203 -21.22 -1.04 -5.75
C ARG A 203 -20.50 -2.29 -6.21
N GLU A 204 -19.22 -2.16 -6.60
CA GLU A 204 -18.37 -3.28 -7.00
C GLU A 204 -18.32 -4.35 -5.90
N LEU A 205 -18.08 -3.95 -4.64
CA LEU A 205 -18.06 -4.88 -3.51
C LEU A 205 -19.42 -5.56 -3.28
N LYS A 206 -20.52 -4.79 -3.30
CA LYS A 206 -21.89 -5.33 -3.16
C LYS A 206 -22.26 -6.32 -4.28
N SER A 207 -21.77 -6.09 -5.50
CA SER A 207 -22.04 -6.97 -6.66
C SER A 207 -21.08 -8.15 -6.77
N SER A 208 -19.99 -8.15 -6.03
CA SER A 208 -18.98 -9.21 -6.09
C SER A 208 -19.41 -10.44 -5.29
N ASP A 209 -18.87 -11.60 -5.67
CA ASP A 209 -19.01 -12.86 -4.93
C ASP A 209 -18.59 -12.72 -3.47
N ILE A 210 -17.80 -11.70 -3.12
CA ILE A 210 -17.43 -11.34 -1.75
C ILE A 210 -18.68 -11.08 -0.90
N TYR A 211 -19.63 -10.27 -1.36
CA TYR A 211 -20.84 -9.98 -0.59
C TYR A 211 -21.78 -11.20 -0.58
N GLY A 212 -21.87 -11.93 -1.70
CA GLY A 212 -22.67 -13.16 -1.81
C GLY A 212 -22.18 -14.30 -0.92
N ASN A 213 -20.87 -14.52 -0.82
CA ASN A 213 -20.25 -15.55 0.02
C ASN A 213 -20.32 -15.21 1.51
N VAL A 214 -20.38 -13.92 1.84
CA VAL A 214 -20.44 -13.45 3.22
C VAL A 214 -21.90 -13.44 3.73
N SER A 215 -22.89 -13.23 2.85
CA SER A 215 -24.32 -13.10 3.18
C SER A 215 -25.13 -14.40 3.21
N ASN A 216 -24.50 -15.54 2.92
CA ASN A 216 -25.08 -16.89 3.06
C ASN A 216 -24.67 -17.52 4.38
#